data_AF-A0A7V9P4E0-F1
#
_entry.id   AF-A0A7V9P4E0-F1
#
_cell.length_a   1.000
_cell.length_b   1.000
_cell.length_c   1.000
_cell.angle_alpha   90.00
_cell.angle_beta   90.00
_cell.angle_gamma   90.00
#
_symmetry.space_group_name_H-M   'P 1'
#
loop_
_entity.id
_entity.type
_entity.pdbx_description
1 polymer ?
#
loop_
_entity_poly.entity_id
_entity_poly.type
_entity_poly.pdbx_seq_one_letter_code
_entity_poly.pdbx_strand_id
1 'polypeptide(L)' 'MIAAGERAPGPEVWLAPRERVRLHSLTPPGQGLLLVFYLFDWSAT' A
#
# COMPACT_ATOMS: atom_id res chain seq x y z
N MET A 1 0.44 1.99 -15.91
CA MET A 1 1.90 1.80 -15.74
C MET A 1 2.35 2.78 -14.67
N ILE A 2 3.29 2.41 -13.79
CA ILE A 2 3.86 3.30 -12.77
C ILE A 2 5.32 3.52 -13.17
N ALA A 3 5.79 4.77 -13.25
CA ALA A 3 7.19 5.10 -13.53
C ALA A 3 7.88 5.74 -12.32
N ALA A 4 9.22 5.65 -12.29
CA ALA A 4 10.02 6.25 -11.24
C ALA A 4 9.93 7.79 -11.28
N GLY A 5 9.80 8.41 -10.11
CA GLY A 5 9.64 9.86 -9.97
C GLY A 5 8.21 10.37 -10.22
N GLU A 6 7.30 9.52 -10.70
CA GLU A 6 5.88 9.86 -10.78
C GLU A 6 5.24 9.84 -9.39
N ARG A 7 4.22 10.69 -9.22
CA ARG A 7 3.42 10.67 -8.01
C ARG A 7 2.72 9.32 -7.89
N ALA A 8 2.97 8.61 -6.80
CA ALA A 8 2.26 7.38 -6.51
C ALA A 8 0.73 7.63 -6.50
N PRO A 9 -0.07 6.76 -7.14
CA PRO A 9 -1.52 6.87 -7.09
C PRO A 9 -1.99 6.80 -5.64
N GLY A 10 -3.13 7.45 -5.35
CA GLY A 10 -3.72 7.49 -4.01
C GLY A 10 -4.95 6.62 -3.87
N PRO A 11 -4.83 5.29 -4.03
CA PRO A 11 -5.97 4.41 -3.91
C PRO A 11 -6.46 4.35 -2.46
N GLU A 12 -7.73 4.01 -2.32
CA GLU A 12 -8.28 3.49 -1.08
C GLU A 12 -8.08 1.98 -1.07
N VAL A 13 -7.44 1.47 -0.02
CA VAL A 13 -7.12 0.05 0.16
C VAL A 13 -7.71 -0.48 1.46
N TRP A 14 -7.89 -1.80 1.55
CA TRP A 14 -8.31 -2.45 2.78
C TRP A 14 -7.08 -2.99 3.52
N LEU A 15 -6.91 -2.63 4.81
CA LEU A 15 -5.85 -3.20 5.66
C LEU A 15 -6.34 -4.41 6.47
N ALA A 16 -7.61 -4.39 6.84
CA ALA A 16 -8.29 -5.44 7.58
C ALA A 16 -9.76 -5.52 7.14
N PRO A 17 -10.50 -6.57 7.53
CA PRO A 17 -11.94 -6.63 7.26
C PRO A 17 -12.64 -5.37 7.76
N ARG A 18 -13.32 -4.67 6.85
CA ARG A 18 -14.05 -3.42 7.13
C ARG A 18 -13.17 -2.20 7.48
N GLU A 19 -11.85 -2.28 7.33
CA GLU A 19 -10.92 -1.15 7.53
C GLU A 19 -10.40 -0.62 6.19
N ARG A 20 -10.95 0.53 5.74
CA ARG A 20 -10.51 1.23 4.52
C ARG A 20 -9.57 2.37 4.87
N VAL A 21 -8.50 2.52 4.11
CA VAL A 21 -7.48 3.57 4.34
C VAL A 21 -7.05 4.18 3.00
N ARG A 22 -6.63 5.44 3.01
CA ARG A 22 -5.92 6.01 1.86
C ARG A 22 -4.44 5.68 1.96
N LEU A 23 -3.84 5.19 0.89
CA LEU A 23 -2.44 4.74 0.91
C LEU A 23 -1.48 5.82 1.44
N HIS A 24 -1.69 7.08 1.04
CA HIS A 24 -0.88 8.22 1.50
C HIS A 24 -1.02 8.54 2.99
N SER A 25 -2.11 8.14 3.65
CA SER A 25 -2.27 8.38 5.09
C SER A 25 -1.49 7.39 5.95
N LEU A 26 -0.92 6.34 5.34
CA LEU A 26 -0.11 5.33 6.06
C LEU A 26 1.32 5.77 6.32
N THR A 27 1.76 6.89 5.73
CA THR A 27 3.14 7.36 5.86
C THR A 27 3.18 8.58 6.77
N PRO A 28 3.95 8.55 7.88
CA PRO A 28 4.17 9.75 8.69
C PRO A 28 4.82 10.88 7.87
N PRO A 29 4.60 12.15 8.24
CA PRO A 29 5.24 13.28 7.57
C PRO A 29 6.76 13.11 7.48
N GLY A 30 7.31 13.30 6.27
CA GLY A 30 8.75 13.21 6.01
C GLY A 30 9.32 11.80 5.86
N GLN A 31 8.49 10.76 5.93
CA GLN A 31 8.92 9.37 5.71
C GLN A 31 8.50 8.86 4.33
N GLY A 32 9.12 7.76 3.89
CA GLY A 32 8.75 7.02 2.70
C GLY A 32 8.12 5.68 3.06
N LEU A 33 7.26 5.16 2.20
CA LEU A 33 6.62 3.86 2.34
C LEU A 33 7.13 2.91 1.25
N LEU A 34 7.62 1.74 1.64
CA LEU A 34 7.97 0.65 0.74
C LEU A 34 6.83 -0.37 0.72
N LEU A 35 6.23 -0.59 -0.45
CA LEU A 35 5.18 -1.56 -0.65
C LEU A 35 5.73 -2.73 -1.48
N VAL A 36 5.63 -3.93 -0.93
CA VAL A 36 5.99 -5.17 -1.61
C VAL A 36 4.71 -5.95 -1.85
N PHE A 37 4.48 -6.34 -3.10
CA PHE A 37 3.32 -7.14 -3.48
C PHE A 37 3.73 -8.60 -3.62
N TYR A 38 2.87 -9.48 -3.14
CA TYR A 38 2.98 -10.92 -3.36
C TYR A 38 1.61 -11.43 -3.83
N LEU A 39 1.60 -12.55 -4.55
CA LEU A 39 0.40 -13.00 -5.25
C LEU A 39 -0.52 -13.86 -4.37
N PHE A 40 0.03 -14.66 -3.47
CA PHE A 40 -0.73 -15.59 -2.65
C PHE A 40 -0.13 -15.70 -1.26
N ASP A 41 -0.98 -15.64 -0.24
CA ASP A 41 -0.61 -16.09 1.10
C ASP A 41 -0.51 -17.61 1.07
N TRP A 42 0.72 -18.12 1.03
CA TRP A 42 1.00 -19.55 1.22
C TRP A 42 1.20 -19.90 2.70
N SER A 43 0.57 -19.17 3.62
CA SER A 43 0.59 -19.48 5.05
C SER A 43 -0.43 -20.58 5.41
N ALA A 44 -0.47 -21.64 4.60
CA ALA A 44 -1.17 -22.88 4.92
C ALA A 44 -0.12 -23.94 5.31
N THR A 45 0.44 -23.76 6.52
CA THR A 45 0.92 -24.85 7.36
C THR A 45 0.22 -24.72 8.70
#